data_AF-A0A162SY15-F1
#
_entry.id   AF-A0A162SY15-F1
#
_cell.length_a   1.000
_cell.length_b   1.000
_cell.length_c   1.000
_cell.angle_alpha   90.00
_cell.angle_beta   90.00
_cell.angle_gamma   90.00
#
_symmetry.space_group_name_H-M   'P 1'
#
loop_
_entity.id
_entity.type
_entity.pdbx_description
1 polymer ?
#
loop_
_entity_poly.entity_id
_entity_poly.type
_entity_poly.pdbx_seq_one_letter_code
_entity_poly.pdbx_strand_id
1 'polypeptide(L)'
;MLKNIKVIRSIILMVILSTIMSLSIAVVGYSNMRSINNNSSLMYEDALIKIIKTEDIRETFSGIRMNVNRLTIGGFNEDDVKNIDNYNSTINKKISDYENLNLSRIEKNNLSEFKKEYVSYYAQIKKFESGEMLYGIDLEKFNQF
;
A
#
# COMPACT_ATOMS: atom_id res chain seq x y z
N MET A 1 -22.75 -69.87 10.02
CA MET A 1 -23.53 -68.62 10.02
C MET A 1 -23.08 -67.60 11.08
N LEU A 2 -22.90 -67.97 12.35
CA LEU A 2 -22.47 -67.04 13.43
C LEU A 2 -21.14 -66.29 13.18
N LYS A 3 -20.17 -66.89 12.46
CA LYS A 3 -18.91 -66.23 12.07
C LYS A 3 -19.12 -65.00 11.17
N ASN A 4 -20.07 -65.05 10.23
CA ASN A 4 -20.32 -63.96 9.28
C ASN A 4 -20.91 -62.72 9.99
N ILE A 5 -21.71 -62.94 11.04
CA ILE A 5 -22.31 -61.87 11.85
C ILE A 5 -21.22 -61.09 12.62
N LYS A 6 -20.17 -61.76 13.12
CA LYS A 6 -19.01 -61.09 13.75
C LYS A 6 -18.21 -60.25 12.75
N VAL A 7 -17.99 -60.78 11.54
CA VAL A 7 -17.24 -60.08 10.49
C VAL A 7 -17.97 -58.82 10.03
N ILE A 8 -19.29 -58.91 9.79
CA ILE A 8 -20.12 -57.77 9.40
C ILE A 8 -20.09 -56.66 10.47
N ARG A 9 -20.23 -57.01 11.76
CA ARG A 9 -20.13 -56.03 12.85
C ARG A 9 -18.76 -55.34 12.90
N SER A 10 -17.68 -56.06 12.64
CA SER A 10 -16.33 -55.48 12.62
C SER A 10 -16.16 -54.49 11.46
N ILE A 11 -16.72 -54.79 10.30
CA ILE A 11 -16.71 -53.89 9.13
C ILE A 11 -17.50 -52.61 9.45
N ILE A 12 -18.71 -52.74 10.00
CA ILE A 12 -19.53 -51.59 10.40
C ILE A 12 -18.77 -50.70 11.39
N LEU A 13 -18.07 -51.31 12.36
CA LEU A 13 -17.30 -50.57 13.36
C LEU A 13 -16.10 -49.84 12.74
N MET A 14 -15.40 -50.44 11.78
CA MET A 14 -14.33 -49.77 11.01
C MET A 14 -14.86 -48.57 10.21
N VAL A 15 -16.03 -48.71 9.58
CA VAL A 15 -16.65 -47.63 8.80
C VAL A 15 -17.02 -46.45 9.70
N ILE A 16 -17.58 -46.72 10.89
CA ILE A 16 -17.90 -45.68 11.88
C ILE A 16 -16.62 -44.94 12.32
N LEU A 17 -15.55 -45.68 12.65
CA LEU A 17 -14.26 -45.10 13.01
C LEU A 17 -13.66 -44.25 11.89
N SER A 18 -13.68 -44.75 10.65
CA SER A 18 -13.19 -44.02 9.48
C SER A 18 -13.98 -42.73 9.25
N THR A 19 -15.29 -42.77 9.46
CA THR A 19 -16.17 -41.60 9.34
C THR A 19 -15.84 -40.55 10.39
N ILE A 20 -15.65 -40.96 11.65
CA ILE A 20 -15.27 -40.06 12.76
C ILE A 20 -13.91 -39.40 12.50
N MET A 21 -12.93 -40.17 12.02
CA MET A 21 -11.60 -39.63 11.68
C MET A 21 -11.70 -38.63 10.52
N SER A 22 -12.48 -38.94 9.49
CA SER A 22 -12.70 -38.03 8.36
C SER A 22 -13.38 -36.72 8.79
N LEU A 23 -14.38 -36.80 9.69
CA LEU A 23 -15.03 -35.64 10.29
C LEU A 23 -14.05 -34.79 11.09
N SER A 24 -13.18 -35.41 11.88
CA SER A 24 -12.16 -34.70 12.65
C SER A 24 -11.22 -33.91 11.74
N ILE A 25 -10.74 -34.54 10.66
CA ILE A 25 -9.90 -33.87 9.66
C ILE A 25 -10.65 -32.73 8.98
N ALA A 26 -11.92 -32.92 8.64
CA ALA A 26 -12.75 -31.88 8.03
C ALA A 26 -12.91 -30.66 8.94
N VAL A 27 -13.15 -30.85 10.24
CA VAL A 27 -13.28 -29.76 11.22
C VAL A 27 -11.96 -28.99 11.36
N VAL A 28 -10.83 -29.69 11.49
CA VAL A 28 -9.51 -29.06 11.58
C VAL A 28 -9.17 -28.31 10.30
N GLY A 29 -9.41 -28.94 9.14
CA GLY A 29 -9.21 -28.34 7.83
C GLY A 29 -10.01 -27.05 7.67
N TYR A 30 -11.30 -27.08 8.03
CA TYR A 30 -12.17 -25.91 7.98
C TYR A 30 -11.69 -24.77 8.90
N SER A 31 -11.32 -25.08 10.14
CA SER A 31 -10.80 -24.09 11.09
C SER A 31 -9.52 -23.41 10.60
N ASN A 32 -8.60 -24.20 10.04
CA ASN A 32 -7.35 -23.70 9.49
C ASN A 32 -7.59 -22.84 8.24
N MET A 33 -8.45 -23.28 7.31
CA MET A 33 -8.82 -22.50 6.13
C MET A 33 -9.49 -21.18 6.50
N ARG A 34 -10.35 -21.17 7.53
CA ARG A 34 -10.96 -19.94 8.02
C ARG A 34 -9.91 -18.97 8.59
N SER A 35 -8.95 -19.48 9.34
CA SER A 35 -7.85 -18.67 9.89
C SER A 35 -6.97 -18.09 8.79
N ILE A 36 -6.62 -18.90 7.79
CA ILE A 36 -5.87 -18.45 6.62
C ILE A 36 -6.64 -17.34 5.89
N ASN A 37 -7.93 -17.55 5.62
CA ASN A 37 -8.76 -16.56 4.93
C ASN A 37 -8.82 -15.22 5.68
N ASN A 38 -9.00 -15.26 7.00
CA ASN A 38 -9.00 -14.06 7.83
C ASN A 38 -7.65 -13.34 7.79
N ASN A 39 -6.54 -14.08 7.91
CA ASN A 39 -5.20 -13.49 7.85
C ASN A 39 -4.89 -12.91 6.47
N SER A 40 -5.33 -13.56 5.40
CA SER A 40 -5.20 -13.04 4.04
C SER A 40 -6.01 -11.77 3.83
N SER A 41 -7.23 -11.71 4.37
CA SER A 41 -8.06 -10.50 4.33
C SER A 41 -7.39 -9.34 5.06
N LEU A 42 -6.88 -9.58 6.27
CA LEU A 42 -6.14 -8.58 7.04
C LEU A 42 -4.89 -8.11 6.31
N MET A 43 -4.11 -9.03 5.73
CA MET A 43 -2.93 -8.65 4.95
C MET A 43 -3.28 -7.76 3.75
N TYR A 44 -4.39 -8.06 3.06
CA TYR A 44 -4.85 -7.28 1.92
C TYR A 44 -5.31 -5.88 2.35
N GLU A 45 -6.21 -5.81 3.33
CA GLU A 45 -6.84 -4.56 3.76
C GLU A 45 -5.89 -3.66 4.56
N ASP A 46 -5.13 -4.23 5.49
CA ASP A 46 -4.30 -3.45 6.43
C ASP A 46 -2.92 -3.12 5.89
N ALA A 47 -2.33 -3.96 5.03
CA ALA A 47 -0.95 -3.78 4.58
C ALA A 47 -0.87 -3.44 3.08
N LEU A 48 -1.45 -4.28 2.22
CA LEU A 48 -1.25 -4.14 0.77
C LEU A 48 -1.87 -2.85 0.22
N ILE A 49 -3.11 -2.52 0.62
CA ILE A 49 -3.76 -1.27 0.18
C ILE A 49 -2.94 -0.04 0.59
N LYS A 50 -2.42 -0.03 1.83
CA LYS A 50 -1.63 1.10 2.33
C LYS A 50 -0.30 1.25 1.58
N ILE A 51 0.37 0.13 1.29
CA ILE A 51 1.60 0.11 0.51
C ILE A 51 1.34 0.65 -0.90
N ILE A 52 0.32 0.14 -1.59
CA ILE A 52 -0.03 0.59 -2.94
C ILE A 52 -0.32 2.09 -2.95
N LYS A 53 -1.11 2.59 -2.00
CA LYS A 53 -1.42 4.03 -1.91
C LYS A 53 -0.18 4.89 -1.62
N THR A 54 0.76 4.39 -0.84
CA THR A 54 2.03 5.08 -0.58
C THR A 54 2.91 5.12 -1.82
N GLU A 55 3.00 4.02 -2.58
CA GLU A 55 3.70 3.99 -3.86
C GLU A 55 3.03 4.91 -4.90
N ASP A 56 1.70 4.97 -4.94
CA ASP A 56 0.97 5.91 -5.80
C ASP A 56 1.35 7.38 -5.50
N ILE A 57 1.47 7.74 -4.22
CA ILE A 57 1.92 9.08 -3.79
C ILE A 57 3.35 9.32 -4.26
N ARG A 58 4.24 8.35 -4.02
CA ARG A 58 5.66 8.41 -4.38
C ARG A 58 5.86 8.57 -5.88
N GLU A 59 5.18 7.79 -6.72
CA GLU A 59 5.25 7.90 -8.17
C GLU A 59 4.84 9.30 -8.65
N THR A 60 3.74 9.82 -8.08
CA THR A 60 3.26 11.18 -8.41
C THR A 60 4.27 12.24 -8.03
N PHE A 61 4.89 12.10 -6.85
CA PHE A 61 5.97 12.98 -6.41
C PHE A 61 7.20 12.90 -7.32
N SER A 62 7.58 11.71 -7.78
CA SER A 62 8.64 11.54 -8.78
C SER A 62 8.32 12.26 -10.09
N GLY A 63 7.06 12.25 -10.53
CA GLY A 63 6.58 13.04 -11.67
C GLY A 63 6.82 14.54 -11.50
N ILE A 64 6.55 15.09 -10.30
CA ILE A 64 6.86 16.49 -9.98
C ILE A 64 8.36 16.73 -10.08
N ARG A 65 9.19 15.92 -9.40
CA ARG A 65 10.64 16.08 -9.40
C ARG A 65 11.24 16.03 -10.80
N MET A 66 10.74 15.16 -11.66
CA MET A 66 11.20 15.05 -13.05
C MET A 66 10.97 16.35 -13.83
N ASN A 67 9.78 16.94 -13.71
CA ASN A 67 9.45 18.20 -14.38
C ASN A 67 10.23 19.39 -13.78
N VAL A 68 10.41 19.41 -12.45
CA VAL A 68 11.26 20.40 -11.78
C VAL A 68 12.71 20.31 -12.27
N ASN A 69 13.27 19.10 -12.38
CA ASN A 69 14.62 18.93 -12.89
C ASN A 69 14.75 19.41 -14.35
N ARG A 70 13.72 19.19 -15.18
CA ARG A 70 13.67 19.72 -16.54
C ARG A 70 13.64 21.24 -16.57
N LEU A 71 12.87 21.88 -15.68
CA LEU A 71 12.85 23.33 -15.52
C LEU A 71 14.20 23.90 -15.07
N THR A 72 14.87 23.24 -14.13
CA THR A 72 16.17 23.67 -13.58
C THR A 72 17.30 23.55 -14.62
N ILE A 73 17.30 22.49 -15.44
CA ILE A 73 18.38 22.21 -16.41
C ILE A 73 18.09 22.87 -17.77
N GLY A 74 16.86 22.75 -18.27
CA GLY A 74 16.45 23.14 -19.62
C GLY A 74 15.93 24.58 -19.74
N GLY A 75 15.78 25.28 -18.61
CA GLY A 75 15.16 26.59 -18.56
C GLY A 75 13.63 26.51 -18.48
N PHE A 76 13.00 27.69 -18.35
CA PHE A 76 11.55 27.79 -18.15
C PHE A 76 10.76 27.18 -19.32
N ASN A 77 9.83 26.29 -19.00
CA ASN A 77 8.88 25.69 -19.94
C ASN A 77 7.48 25.66 -19.30
N GLU A 78 6.51 26.32 -19.94
CA GLU A 78 5.13 26.44 -19.45
C GLU A 78 4.43 25.07 -19.33
N ASP A 79 4.71 24.13 -20.23
CA ASP A 79 4.15 22.78 -20.17
C ASP A 79 4.64 22.02 -18.94
N ASP A 80 5.91 22.22 -18.54
CA ASP A 80 6.48 21.57 -17.36
C ASP A 80 5.88 22.13 -16.07
N VAL A 81 5.62 23.43 -16.02
CA VAL A 81 4.90 24.09 -14.92
C VAL A 81 3.47 23.55 -14.82
N LYS A 82 2.75 23.48 -15.94
CA LYS A 82 1.40 22.93 -15.98
C LYS A 82 1.36 21.46 -15.52
N ASN A 83 2.34 20.66 -15.92
CA ASN A 83 2.46 19.28 -15.47
C ASN A 83 2.72 19.18 -13.97
N ILE A 84 3.60 20.02 -13.42
CA ILE A 84 3.85 20.11 -11.97
C ILE A 84 2.55 20.41 -11.21
N ASP A 85 1.74 21.35 -11.70
CA ASP A 85 0.48 21.73 -11.07
C ASP A 85 -0.57 20.61 -11.12
N ASN A 86 -0.66 19.92 -12.26
CA ASN A 86 -1.52 18.74 -12.40
C ASN A 86 -1.09 17.63 -11.44
N TYR A 87 0.22 17.38 -11.32
CA TYR A 87 0.74 16.40 -10.36
C TYR A 87 0.52 16.83 -8.91
N ASN A 88 0.63 18.13 -8.59
CA ASN A 88 0.32 18.66 -7.26
C ASN A 88 -1.17 18.46 -6.91
N SER A 89 -2.09 18.74 -7.83
CA SER A 89 -3.51 18.43 -7.60
C SER A 89 -3.72 16.93 -7.39
N THR A 90 -3.01 16.09 -8.15
CA THR A 90 -3.14 14.63 -8.09
C THR A 90 -2.58 14.07 -6.79
N ILE A 91 -1.42 14.53 -6.34
CA ILE A 91 -0.79 14.04 -5.11
C ILE A 91 -1.62 14.43 -3.89
N ASN A 92 -2.21 15.63 -3.85
CA ASN A 92 -3.10 16.04 -2.77
C ASN A 92 -4.35 15.14 -2.68
N LYS A 93 -4.90 14.73 -3.83
CA LYS A 93 -5.99 13.75 -3.86
C LYS A 93 -5.55 12.39 -3.34
N LYS A 94 -4.40 11.88 -3.79
CA LYS A 94 -3.84 10.59 -3.34
C LYS A 94 -3.50 10.58 -1.84
N ILE A 95 -2.99 11.68 -1.32
CA ILE A 95 -2.76 11.90 0.12
C ILE A 95 -4.10 11.82 0.87
N SER A 96 -5.14 12.52 0.40
CA SER A 96 -6.46 12.49 1.04
C SER A 96 -7.07 11.08 1.03
N ASP A 97 -6.95 10.35 -0.09
CA ASP A 97 -7.39 8.95 -0.17
C ASP A 97 -6.65 8.05 0.84
N TYR A 98 -5.35 8.30 1.05
CA TYR A 98 -4.55 7.57 2.02
C TYR A 98 -4.90 7.94 3.47
N GLU A 99 -5.21 9.22 3.75
CA GLU A 99 -5.68 9.70 5.05
C GLU A 99 -7.00 9.07 5.49
N ASN A 100 -7.85 8.70 4.52
CA ASN A 100 -9.13 8.04 4.78
C ASN A 100 -8.99 6.55 5.16
N LEU A 101 -7.79 5.98 5.09
CA LEU A 101 -7.52 4.62 5.54
C LEU A 101 -7.35 4.56 7.08
N ASN A 102 -7.48 3.36 7.64
CA ASN A 102 -7.20 3.12 9.05
C ASN A 102 -5.68 3.10 9.33
N LEU A 103 -5.08 4.29 9.36
CA LEU A 103 -3.65 4.49 9.59
C LEU A 103 -3.30 4.37 11.08
N SER A 104 -2.21 3.67 11.35
CA SER A 104 -1.54 3.63 12.65
C SER A 104 -1.00 5.02 13.03
N ARG A 105 -0.64 5.18 14.31
CA ARG A 105 -0.05 6.45 14.80
C ARG A 105 1.24 6.81 14.07
N ILE A 106 2.07 5.81 13.76
CA ILE A 106 3.35 6.02 13.05
C ILE A 106 3.07 6.48 11.63
N GLU A 107 2.16 5.81 10.91
CA GLU A 107 1.79 6.19 9.54
C GLU A 107 1.21 7.61 9.47
N LYS A 108 0.35 7.98 10.43
CA LYS A 108 -0.19 9.35 10.54
C LYS A 108 0.90 10.39 10.76
N ASN A 109 1.86 10.11 11.63
CA ASN A 109 2.98 11.01 11.90
C ASN A 109 3.84 11.20 10.64
N ASN A 110 4.24 10.10 9.99
CA ASN A 110 5.05 10.14 8.77
C ASN A 110 4.33 10.90 7.64
N LEU A 111 3.02 10.67 7.48
CA LEU A 111 2.23 11.38 6.48
C LEU A 111 2.12 12.88 6.78
N SER A 112 1.97 13.25 8.05
CA SER A 112 1.94 14.65 8.46
C SER A 112 3.29 15.34 8.20
N GLU A 113 4.39 14.66 8.46
CA GLU A 113 5.75 15.15 8.19
C GLU A 113 5.95 15.34 6.69
N PHE A 114 5.63 14.32 5.90
CA PHE A 114 5.66 14.39 4.44
C PHE A 114 4.84 15.57 3.89
N LYS A 115 3.59 15.76 4.36
CA LYS A 115 2.74 16.89 3.93
C LYS A 115 3.41 18.24 4.22
N LYS A 116 4.00 18.39 5.40
CA LYS A 116 4.69 19.63 5.79
C LYS A 116 5.89 19.92 4.88
N GLU A 117 6.72 18.91 4.64
CA GLU A 117 7.89 19.04 3.76
C GLU A 117 7.47 19.29 2.31
N TYR A 118 6.45 18.58 1.83
CA TYR A 118 5.92 18.73 0.49
C TYR A 118 5.36 20.13 0.22
N VAL A 119 4.63 20.72 1.17
CA VAL A 119 4.15 22.11 1.06
C VAL A 119 5.32 23.09 0.92
N SER A 120 6.36 22.91 1.73
CA SER A 120 7.59 23.72 1.63
C SER A 120 8.30 23.54 0.29
N TYR A 121 8.39 22.29 -0.18
CA TYR A 121 8.99 21.94 -1.47
C TYR A 121 8.24 22.60 -2.63
N TYR A 122 6.91 22.47 -2.68
CA TYR A 122 6.10 23.06 -3.75
C TYR A 122 6.12 24.59 -3.72
N ALA A 123 6.16 25.20 -2.54
CA ALA A 123 6.34 26.66 -2.42
C ALA A 123 7.68 27.13 -3.00
N GLN A 124 8.77 26.36 -2.88
CA GLN A 124 10.06 26.68 -3.49
C GLN A 124 9.98 26.62 -5.03
N ILE A 125 9.27 25.63 -5.58
CA ILE A 125 9.03 25.55 -7.03
C ILE A 125 8.30 26.80 -7.52
N LYS A 126 7.23 27.22 -6.82
CA LYS A 126 6.46 28.40 -7.20
C LYS A 126 7.27 29.70 -7.16
N LYS A 127 8.22 29.83 -6.23
CA LYS A 127 9.16 30.97 -6.23
C LYS A 127 10.07 30.95 -7.45
N PHE A 128 10.59 29.79 -7.82
CA PHE A 128 11.41 29.64 -9.02
C PHE A 128 10.65 30.04 -10.30
N GLU A 129 9.38 29.62 -10.44
CA GLU A 129 8.51 30.00 -11.57
C GLU A 129 8.32 31.52 -11.69
N SER A 130 8.33 32.25 -10.56
CA SER A 130 8.13 33.70 -10.53
C SER A 130 9.37 34.53 -10.91
N GLY A 131 10.48 33.88 -11.30
CA GLY A 131 11.70 34.55 -11.76
C GLY A 131 12.74 34.83 -10.67
N GLU A 132 12.50 34.41 -9.42
CA GLU A 132 13.54 34.32 -8.40
C GLU A 132 14.47 33.15 -8.76
N MET A 133 15.53 33.40 -9.55
CA MET A 133 16.57 32.40 -9.78
C MET A 133 17.05 31.85 -8.44
N LEU A 134 17.13 30.52 -8.33
CA LEU A 134 17.63 29.79 -7.16
C LEU A 134 19.14 30.00 -6.96
N TYR A 135 19.58 31.24 -6.76
CA TYR A 135 20.92 31.53 -6.25
C TYR A 135 20.97 31.04 -4.80
N GLY A 136 21.44 29.81 -4.61
CA GLY A 136 21.75 29.25 -3.29
C GLY A 136 20.96 28.02 -2.88
N ILE A 137 20.12 27.42 -3.74
CA ILE A 137 19.74 26.03 -3.51
C ILE A 137 20.91 25.18 -3.98
N ASP A 138 21.71 24.74 -3.01
CA ASP A 138 22.67 23.68 -3.17
C ASP A 138 21.95 22.47 -3.78
N LEU A 139 22.13 22.28 -5.09
CA LEU A 139 21.51 21.19 -5.86
C LEU A 139 21.89 19.82 -5.28
N GLU A 140 22.98 19.75 -4.51
CA GLU A 140 23.37 18.57 -3.73
C GLU A 140 22.39 18.27 -2.59
N LYS A 141 21.83 19.30 -1.92
CA LYS A 141 20.79 19.11 -0.89
C LYS A 141 19.40 18.85 -1.47
N PHE A 142 19.11 19.36 -2.67
CA PHE A 142 17.81 19.16 -3.34
C PHE A 142 17.64 17.72 -3.87
N ASN A 143 18.75 17.03 -4.13
CA ASN A 143 18.76 15.63 -4.57
C ASN A 143 18.93 14.61 -3.42
N GLN A 144 19.07 15.05 -2.16
CA GLN A 144 19.25 14.17 -1.00
C GLN A 144 17.95 13.75 -0.30
N PHE A 145 16.80 14.31 -0.71
CA PHE A 145 15.47 13.87 -0.29
C PHE A 145 14.77 13.12 -1.42
#